data_AF-X1RKB2-F1
#
_entry.id   AF-X1RKB2-F1
#
_cell.length_a   1.000
_cell.length_b   1.000
_cell.length_c   1.000
_cell.angle_alpha   90.00
_cell.angle_beta   90.00
_cell.angle_gamma   90.00
#
_symmetry.space_group_name_H-M   'P 1'
#
loop_
_entity.id
_entity.type
_entity.pdbx_description
1 polymer ?
#
loop_
_entity_poly.entity_id
_entity_poly.type
_entity_poly.pdbx_seq_one_letter_code
_entity_poly.pdbx_strand_id
1 'polypeptide(L)' 'VYVDVEPGGYNPSAEDISDCITNKTRAIIWQHTYGICQPLNKLIACLSNRPITLIEDCCQVLNKIQSHFS' A
#
# COMPACT_ATOMS: atom_id res chain seq x y z
N VAL A 1 1.75 8.62 9.47
CA VAL A 1 1.85 9.58 8.37
C VAL A 1 0.69 9.27 7.43
N TYR A 2 -0.11 10.26 7.08
CA TYR A 2 -1.16 10.09 6.08
C TYR A 2 -0.60 10.49 4.72
N VAL A 3 -0.92 9.71 3.70
CA VAL A 3 -0.56 9.96 2.30
C VAL A 3 -1.85 10.24 1.56
N ASP A 4 -1.87 11.28 0.73
CA ASP A 4 -3.06 11.68 -0.01
C ASP A 4 -3.34 10.72 -1.17
N VAL A 5 -4.55 10.76 -1.71
CA VAL A 5 -4.94 9.94 -2.86
C VAL A 5 -4.55 10.60 -4.18
N GLU A 6 -4.33 9.79 -5.20
CA GLU A 6 -4.09 10.30 -6.55
C GLU A 6 -5.33 11.04 -7.12
N PRO A 7 -5.15 12.12 -7.88
CA PRO A 7 -6.24 12.78 -8.58
C PRO A 7 -7.02 11.80 -9.48
N GLY A 8 -8.34 11.75 -9.30
CA GLY A 8 -9.21 10.83 -10.05
C GLY A 8 -9.21 9.38 -9.54
N GLY A 9 -8.52 9.12 -8.42
CA GLY A 9 -8.54 7.84 -7.72
C GLY A 9 -9.02 7.97 -6.27
N TYR A 10 -8.90 6.87 -5.54
CA TYR A 10 -9.26 6.77 -4.11
C TYR A 10 -8.11 6.22 -3.26
N ASN A 11 -6.94 6.17 -3.85
CA ASN A 11 -5.80 5.39 -3.42
C ASN A 11 -4.52 6.19 -3.72
N PRO A 12 -3.52 6.19 -2.83
CA PRO A 12 -2.22 6.82 -3.06
C PRO A 12 -1.38 6.06 -4.09
N SER A 13 -0.43 6.72 -4.74
CA SER A 13 0.60 6.02 -5.53
C SER A 13 1.67 5.36 -4.64
N ALA A 14 2.44 4.43 -5.22
CA ALA A 14 3.56 3.81 -4.53
C ALA A 14 4.70 4.82 -4.30
N GLU A 15 4.82 5.77 -5.21
CA GLU A 15 5.77 6.89 -5.19
C GLU A 15 5.46 7.85 -4.05
N ASP A 16 4.20 8.29 -3.90
CA ASP A 16 3.79 9.17 -2.79
C ASP A 16 4.05 8.52 -1.42
N ILE A 17 3.84 7.20 -1.31
CA ILE A 17 4.17 6.46 -0.11
C ILE A 17 5.67 6.44 0.13
N SER A 18 6.45 6.15 -0.91
CA SER A 18 7.91 6.11 -0.81
C SER A 18 8.49 7.42 -0.30
N ASP A 19 7.96 8.55 -0.76
CA ASP A 19 8.40 9.89 -0.36
C ASP A 19 8.06 10.21 1.10
N CYS A 20 7.04 9.55 1.66
CA CYS A 20 6.66 9.67 3.06
C CYS A 20 7.44 8.74 4.01
N ILE A 21 8.26 7.82 3.49
CA ILE A 21 9.02 6.88 4.33
C ILE A 21 10.19 7.60 5.02
N THR A 22 10.31 7.38 6.32
CA THR A 22 11.42 7.87 7.15
C THR A 22 12.09 6.72 7.89
N ASN A 23 13.20 7.00 8.55
CA ASN A 23 13.84 6.05 9.47
C ASN A 23 12.95 5.65 10.68
N LYS A 24 11.84 6.36 10.92
CA LYS A 24 10.84 6.04 11.95
C LYS A 24 9.67 5.23 11.42
N THR A 25 9.53 5.06 10.11
CA THR A 25 8.46 4.24 9.53
C THR A 25 8.65 2.77 9.94
N ARG A 26 7.57 2.13 10.40
CA ARG A 26 7.58 0.73 10.87
C ARG A 26 6.56 -0.14 10.16
N ALA A 27 5.46 0.46 9.71
CA ALA A 27 4.42 -0.25 8.98
C ALA A 27 3.78 0.67 7.93
N ILE A 28 3.18 0.05 6.92
CA ILE A 28 2.32 0.68 5.92
C ILE A 28 0.98 -0.06 5.95
N ILE A 29 -0.11 0.70 6.03
CA ILE A 29 -1.47 0.19 5.89
C ILE A 29 -1.89 0.43 4.45
N TRP A 30 -2.07 -0.65 3.69
CA TRP A 30 -2.36 -0.61 2.26
C TRP A 30 -3.84 -0.92 2.02
N GLN A 31 -4.64 0.13 2.01
CA GLN A 31 -6.09 0.02 1.90
C GLN A 31 -6.54 -0.17 0.45
N HIS A 32 -7.54 -1.03 0.27
CA HIS A 32 -8.24 -1.24 -0.99
C HIS A 32 -9.59 -0.51 -0.98
N THR A 33 -9.56 0.81 -1.10
CA THR A 33 -10.75 1.67 -1.02
C THR A 33 -11.78 1.28 -2.08
N TYR A 34 -13.05 1.16 -1.68
CA TYR A 34 -14.17 0.66 -2.47
C TYR A 34 -13.95 -0.74 -3.06
N GLY A 35 -13.07 -1.54 -2.46
CA GLY A 35 -12.69 -2.86 -2.98
C GLY A 35 -11.79 -2.78 -4.22
N ILE A 36 -11.29 -1.60 -4.58
CA ILE A 36 -10.38 -1.41 -5.71
C ILE A 36 -8.99 -1.84 -5.27
N CYS A 37 -8.63 -3.08 -5.59
CA CYS A 37 -7.33 -3.65 -5.25
C CYS A 37 -6.20 -2.96 -6.00
N GLN A 38 -5.15 -2.62 -5.26
CA GLN A 38 -3.96 -1.98 -5.81
C GLN A 38 -2.80 -2.97 -5.91
N PRO A 39 -1.95 -2.86 -6.94
CA PRO A 39 -0.85 -3.80 -7.16
C PRO A 39 0.22 -3.70 -6.06
N LEU A 40 0.30 -4.74 -5.22
CA LEU A 40 1.24 -4.83 -4.11
C LEU A 40 2.71 -4.80 -4.59
N ASN A 41 2.99 -5.41 -5.75
CA ASN A 41 4.35 -5.52 -6.30
C ASN A 41 5.03 -4.16 -6.49
N LYS A 42 4.27 -3.12 -6.89
CA LYS A 42 4.82 -1.77 -7.06
C LYS A 42 5.27 -1.19 -5.74
N LEU A 43 4.42 -1.31 -4.71
CA LEU A 43 4.76 -0.83 -3.37
C LEU A 43 5.96 -1.60 -2.81
N ILE A 44 5.97 -2.93 -2.90
CA ILE A 44 7.08 -3.77 -2.42
C ILE A 44 8.40 -3.37 -3.08
N ALA A 45 8.39 -3.11 -4.40
CA ALA A 45 9.58 -2.65 -5.11
C ALA A 45 10.13 -1.32 -4.54
N CYS A 46 9.26 -0.39 -4.15
CA CYS A 46 9.65 0.88 -3.52
C CYS A 46 10.24 0.70 -2.10
N LEU A 47 9.89 -0.37 -1.37
CA LEU A 47 10.38 -0.58 0.00
C LEU A 47 11.85 -0.99 0.07
N SER A 48 12.48 -1.45 -1.02
CA SER A 48 13.94 -1.70 -1.10
C SER A 48 14.50 -2.53 0.07
N ASN A 49 13.80 -3.59 0.50
CA ASN A 49 14.16 -4.45 1.64
C ASN A 49 14.22 -3.74 3.01
N ARG A 50 13.61 -2.55 3.15
CA ARG A 50 13.47 -1.90 4.46
C ARG A 50 12.61 -2.78 5.40
N PRO A 51 12.92 -2.84 6.70
CA PRO A 51 12.15 -3.63 7.67
C PRO A 51 10.84 -2.92 8.02
N ILE A 52 9.94 -2.81 7.03
CA ILE A 52 8.63 -2.18 7.15
C ILE A 52 7.58 -3.28 6.98
N THR A 53 6.71 -3.43 7.97
CA THR A 53 5.58 -4.36 7.88
C THR A 53 4.53 -3.81 6.93
N LEU A 54 4.14 -4.61 5.95
CA LEU A 54 3.03 -4.28 5.06
C LEU A 54 1.76 -4.98 5.56
N ILE A 55 0.71 -4.20 5.80
CA ILE A 55 -0.59 -4.69 6.28
C ILE A 55 -1.63 -4.30 5.23
N GLU A 56 -2.20 -5.29 4.56
CA GLU A 56 -3.32 -5.05 3.64
C GLU A 56 -4.60 -4.79 4.43
N ASP A 57 -5.27 -3.67 4.16
CA ASP A 57 -6.61 -3.40 4.68
C ASP A 57 -7.64 -3.79 3.61
N CYS A 58 -8.19 -4.98 3.83
CA CYS A 58 -9.14 -5.64 2.96
C CYS A 58 -10.59 -5.46 3.43
N CYS A 59 -10.88 -4.54 4.35
CA CYS A 59 -12.20 -4.42 4.96
C CYS A 59 -13.34 -4.24 3.94
N GLN A 60 -13.05 -3.57 2.82
CA GLN A 60 -14.02 -3.28 1.75
C GLN A 60 -13.90 -4.24 0.56
N VAL A 61 -13.05 -5.25 0.63
CA VAL A 61 -12.87 -6.22 -0.45
C VAL A 61 -13.83 -7.38 -0.26
N LEU A 62 -14.72 -7.58 -1.23
CA LEU A 62 -15.74 -8.64 -1.19
C LEU A 62 -15.22 -10.01 -1.66
N ASN A 63 -14.11 -10.03 -2.43
CA ASN A 63 -13.52 -11.24 -3.02
C ASN A 63 -12.11 -11.49 -2.48
N LYS A 64 -11.64 -12.75 -2.52
CA LYS A 64 -10.30 -13.10 -2.04
C LYS A 64 -9.22 -12.35 -2.83
N ILE A 65 -8.39 -11.57 -2.15
CA ILE A 65 -7.19 -10.98 -2.75
C ILE A 65 -6.22 -12.12 -3.07
N GLN A 66 -5.73 -12.15 -4.31
CA GLN A 66 -4.79 -13.18 -4.75
C GLN A 66 -3.39 -12.85 -4.24
N SER A 67 -3.09 -13.31 -3.02
CA SER A 67 -1.77 -13.17 -2.40
C SER A 67 -0.73 -13.98 -3.20
N HIS A 68 0.12 -13.31 -3.98
CA HIS A 68 1.34 -13.89 -4.51
C HIS A 68 2.47 -13.59 -3.52
N PHE A 69 2.60 -14.43 -2.50
CA PHE A 69 3.83 -14.51 -1.72
C PHE A 69 4.65 -15.67 -2.30
N SER A 70 5.78 -15.34 -2.93
CA SER A 70 6.86 -16.26 -3.28
C SER A 70 8.10 -15.87 -2.51
#